data_AF-A0A2V7YXY2-F1
#
_entry.id   AF-A0A2V7YXY2-F1
#
_cell.length_a   1.000
_cell.length_b   1.000
_cell.length_c   1.000
_cell.angle_alpha   90.00
_cell.angle_beta   90.00
_cell.angle_gamma   90.00
#
_symmetry.space_group_name_H-M   'P 1'
#
loop_
_entity.id
_entity.type
_entity.pdbx_description
1 polymer ?
#
loop_
_entity_poly.entity_id
_entity_poly.type
_entity_poly.pdbx_seq_one_letter_code
_entity_poly.pdbx_strand_id
1 'polypeptide(L)'
;MVSVDDLRQQLRERGYLSHGIERWFALDPRSSRTFWLELIVVAGKAAVLIGAFAMLPLVAIMLFRNHPLTGWETLLMAVAYDASAFVAGFLLLIVVALILKLRPSLALDTPRLLLGISLAASAVMTAAIAIWWSQFPSVPSLLELLAGLVLTVTFFLIATIAISAALLSFSIYELKRVPAIHQRSRGLPMSIAAAILTALLFLPAYAAQERRPAIEPIQVVTSPTTRKVAFIAVDGLTYEIATTRGLGGVPIPPMGEKSTTERWASVGTGVAARLHGVHAVEGVRFRGGRHLVQTLSNADLVLHDVAPAIGLADREPLPPTVRRRDFVWEIFAARGVPSLAVNWWTTDDVRTGALESIGQASIFAAAANDPLRLDSGALKRALATIDRMHPKFATVYLPALDVILNRMALDRSTQLAQSVRALDGVAASVDAVKRHDYEMILVGLPGDHQSGLGVLVSTIPPTRPPASAYDVAPTLCALMGFPASTEMAGTPLVSTDLPRIASYGPRAAAGENVKVNEEYYQNLKSLGYIR
;
A
#
# COMPACT_ATOMS: atom_id res chain seq x y z
N MET A 1 -3.78 -25.16 -60.87
CA MET A 1 -4.30 -23.90 -60.29
C MET A 1 -5.68 -24.21 -59.76
N VAL A 2 -5.94 -24.01 -58.47
CA VAL A 2 -7.27 -24.24 -57.88
C VAL A 2 -8.20 -23.13 -58.34
N SER A 3 -9.39 -23.48 -58.84
CA SER A 3 -10.42 -22.52 -59.24
C SER A 3 -10.80 -21.62 -58.05
N VAL A 4 -11.05 -20.33 -58.31
CA VAL A 4 -11.51 -19.39 -57.28
C VAL A 4 -12.78 -19.88 -56.60
N ASP A 5 -13.62 -20.61 -57.32
CA ASP A 5 -14.87 -21.16 -56.80
C ASP A 5 -14.66 -22.41 -55.94
N ASP A 6 -13.67 -23.26 -56.26
CA ASP A 6 -13.27 -24.38 -55.39
C ASP A 6 -12.70 -23.88 -54.06
N LEU A 7 -11.92 -22.79 -54.11
CA LEU A 7 -11.37 -22.15 -52.92
C LEU A 7 -12.50 -21.57 -52.05
N ARG A 8 -13.50 -20.94 -52.67
CA ARG A 8 -14.71 -20.44 -51.97
C ARG A 8 -15.51 -21.58 -51.36
N GLN A 9 -15.71 -22.68 -52.07
CA GLN A 9 -16.47 -23.81 -51.56
C GLN A 9 -15.75 -24.48 -50.37
N GLN A 10 -14.44 -24.69 -50.46
CA GLN A 10 -13.63 -25.18 -49.34
C GLN A 10 -13.67 -24.23 -48.14
N LEU A 11 -13.71 -22.92 -48.37
CA LEU A 11 -13.88 -21.92 -47.31
C LEU A 11 -15.29 -21.95 -46.70
N ARG A 12 -16.33 -22.21 -47.49
CA ARG A 12 -17.74 -22.33 -47.03
C ARG A 12 -17.92 -23.56 -46.17
N GLU A 13 -17.47 -24.71 -46.65
CA GLU A 13 -17.55 -26.01 -45.96
C GLU A 13 -16.77 -26.02 -44.65
N ARG A 14 -15.64 -25.28 -44.61
CA ARG A 14 -14.86 -25.09 -43.38
C ARG A 14 -15.40 -24.00 -42.46
N GLY A 15 -16.50 -23.34 -42.81
CA GLY A 15 -17.18 -22.35 -41.98
C GLY A 15 -16.54 -20.95 -41.97
N TYR A 16 -15.58 -20.67 -42.85
CA TYR A 16 -14.95 -19.35 -42.94
C TYR A 16 -15.90 -18.29 -43.53
N LEU A 17 -16.80 -18.68 -44.43
CA LEU A 17 -17.66 -17.71 -45.13
C LEU A 17 -18.91 -17.26 -44.35
N SER A 18 -19.22 -17.83 -43.18
CA SER A 18 -20.40 -17.43 -42.38
C SER A 18 -20.17 -16.19 -41.49
N HIS A 19 -18.92 -15.71 -41.37
CA HIS A 19 -18.53 -14.65 -40.42
C HIS A 19 -18.02 -13.36 -41.09
N GLY A 20 -18.40 -13.10 -42.35
CA GLY A 20 -17.97 -11.88 -43.07
C GLY A 20 -16.53 -11.91 -43.59
N ILE A 21 -15.89 -13.10 -43.62
CA ILE A 21 -14.52 -13.30 -44.13
C ILE A 21 -14.44 -13.11 -45.66
N GLU A 22 -15.58 -13.05 -46.36
CA GLU A 22 -15.66 -12.77 -47.81
C GLU A 22 -15.02 -11.44 -48.22
N ARG A 23 -15.10 -10.40 -47.36
CA ARG A 23 -14.45 -9.10 -47.62
C ARG A 23 -12.91 -9.14 -47.59
N TRP A 24 -12.33 -10.22 -47.08
CA TRP A 24 -10.91 -10.27 -46.68
C TRP A 24 -9.99 -10.74 -47.79
N PHE A 25 -10.53 -11.40 -48.83
CA PHE A 25 -9.74 -11.92 -49.96
C PHE A 25 -9.61 -10.96 -51.13
N ALA A 26 -10.38 -9.87 -51.16
CA ALA A 26 -10.52 -8.97 -52.31
C ALA A 26 -9.74 -7.65 -52.19
N LEU A 27 -9.11 -7.35 -51.06
CA LEU A 27 -8.48 -6.06 -50.80
C LEU A 27 -6.97 -6.10 -50.98
N ASP A 28 -6.42 -5.06 -51.61
CA ASP A 28 -4.98 -4.86 -51.76
C ASP A 28 -4.32 -4.64 -50.38
N PRO A 29 -3.37 -5.50 -49.95
CA PRO A 29 -2.79 -5.48 -48.60
C PRO A 29 -1.98 -4.21 -48.27
N ARG A 30 -1.61 -3.42 -49.27
CA ARG A 30 -0.55 -2.41 -49.12
C ARG A 30 -1.03 -0.95 -48.97
N SER A 31 -2.25 -0.61 -49.38
CA SER A 31 -2.71 0.80 -49.41
C SER A 31 -4.11 1.05 -48.81
N SER A 32 -4.86 0.01 -48.43
CA SER A 32 -6.25 0.20 -48.02
C SER A 32 -6.39 0.58 -46.54
N ARG A 33 -7.16 1.64 -46.25
CA ARG A 33 -7.59 2.00 -44.88
C ARG A 33 -8.24 0.81 -44.14
N THR A 34 -8.83 -0.10 -44.91
CA THR A 34 -9.46 -1.32 -44.41
C THR A 34 -8.49 -2.26 -43.70
N PHE A 35 -7.23 -2.37 -44.15
CA PHE A 35 -6.21 -3.17 -43.45
C PHE A 35 -6.02 -2.70 -42.00
N TRP A 36 -5.82 -1.39 -41.82
CA TRP A 36 -5.58 -0.82 -40.50
C TRP A 36 -6.79 -0.97 -39.60
N LEU A 37 -7.99 -0.78 -40.13
CA LEU A 37 -9.23 -1.01 -39.38
C LEU A 37 -9.35 -2.47 -38.92
N GLU A 38 -9.08 -3.43 -39.78
CA GLU A 38 -9.19 -4.85 -39.42
C GLU A 38 -8.11 -5.30 -38.43
N LEU A 39 -6.87 -4.81 -38.60
CA LEU A 39 -5.81 -5.03 -37.61
C LEU A 39 -6.23 -4.50 -36.24
N ILE A 40 -6.79 -3.28 -36.19
CA ILE A 40 -7.31 -2.67 -34.96
C ILE A 40 -8.44 -3.52 -34.37
N VAL A 41 -9.38 -4.03 -35.18
CA VAL A 41 -10.50 -4.85 -34.70
C VAL A 41 -10.01 -6.19 -34.13
N VAL A 42 -9.12 -6.89 -34.83
CA VAL A 42 -8.58 -8.18 -34.38
C VAL A 42 -7.72 -8.00 -33.13
N ALA A 43 -6.80 -7.04 -33.15
CA ALA A 43 -5.97 -6.72 -32.00
C ALA A 43 -6.83 -6.28 -30.81
N GLY A 44 -7.87 -5.47 -31.05
CA GLY A 44 -8.82 -5.04 -30.03
C GLY A 44 -9.56 -6.21 -29.37
N LYS A 45 -10.11 -7.15 -30.16
CA LYS A 45 -10.79 -8.33 -29.61
C LYS A 45 -9.87 -9.20 -28.76
N ALA A 46 -8.65 -9.43 -29.22
CA ALA A 46 -7.66 -10.19 -28.45
C ALA A 46 -7.22 -9.43 -27.20
N ALA A 47 -7.01 -8.11 -27.30
CA ALA A 47 -6.66 -7.25 -26.18
C ALA A 47 -7.75 -7.21 -25.11
N VAL A 48 -9.04 -7.24 -25.46
CA VAL A 48 -10.14 -7.35 -24.48
C VAL A 48 -10.02 -8.65 -23.68
N LEU A 49 -9.76 -9.78 -24.35
CA LEU A 49 -9.59 -11.06 -23.67
C LEU A 49 -8.33 -11.07 -22.79
N ILE A 50 -7.23 -10.50 -23.28
CA ILE A 50 -5.99 -10.35 -22.53
C ILE A 50 -6.20 -9.48 -21.29
N GLY A 51 -6.86 -8.33 -21.42
CA GLY A 51 -7.20 -7.43 -20.31
C GLY A 51 -8.02 -8.15 -19.24
N ALA A 52 -9.09 -8.82 -19.66
CA ALA A 52 -10.03 -9.48 -18.75
C ALA A 52 -9.36 -10.59 -17.92
N PHE A 53 -8.35 -11.28 -18.47
CA PHE A 53 -7.59 -12.29 -17.72
C PHE A 53 -6.38 -11.73 -16.99
N ALA A 54 -5.76 -10.65 -17.48
CA ALA A 54 -4.62 -10.00 -16.84
C ALA A 54 -5.03 -9.30 -15.53
N MET A 55 -6.24 -8.72 -15.48
CA MET A 55 -6.73 -8.05 -14.28
C MET A 55 -6.94 -9.04 -13.12
N LEU A 56 -7.21 -10.33 -13.39
CA LEU A 56 -7.49 -11.33 -12.36
C LEU A 56 -6.35 -11.50 -11.35
N PRO A 57 -5.10 -11.85 -11.75
CA PRO A 57 -3.99 -11.92 -10.81
C PRO A 57 -3.71 -10.59 -10.13
N LEU A 58 -3.78 -9.46 -10.86
CA LEU A 58 -3.52 -8.12 -10.32
C LEU A 58 -4.50 -7.77 -9.18
N VAL A 59 -5.80 -7.88 -9.45
CA VAL A 59 -6.86 -7.60 -8.47
C VAL A 59 -6.81 -8.60 -7.32
N ALA A 60 -6.63 -9.89 -7.58
CA ALA A 60 -6.54 -10.90 -6.52
C ALA A 60 -5.39 -10.62 -5.55
N ILE A 61 -4.19 -10.35 -6.07
CA ILE A 61 -3.03 -10.01 -5.24
C ILE A 61 -3.30 -8.73 -4.44
N MET A 62 -3.88 -7.70 -5.06
CA MET A 62 -4.25 -6.47 -4.36
C MET A 62 -5.24 -6.70 -3.22
N LEU A 63 -6.23 -7.58 -3.40
CA LEU A 63 -7.19 -7.96 -2.37
C LEU A 63 -6.56 -8.76 -1.22
N PHE A 64 -5.53 -9.58 -1.48
CA PHE A 64 -4.76 -10.24 -0.41
C PHE A 64 -3.92 -9.25 0.40
N ARG A 65 -3.39 -8.22 -0.26
CA ARG A 65 -2.44 -7.25 0.33
C ARG A 65 -3.09 -6.07 1.04
N ASN A 66 -4.37 -5.84 0.78
CA ASN A 66 -5.10 -4.70 1.32
C ASN A 66 -6.31 -5.17 2.12
N HIS A 67 -6.94 -4.22 2.80
CA HIS A 67 -8.21 -4.48 3.45
C HIS A 67 -9.27 -4.90 2.41
N PRO A 68 -10.28 -5.68 2.82
CA PRO A 68 -11.40 -5.99 1.95
C PRO A 68 -12.01 -4.68 1.43
N LEU A 69 -11.93 -4.52 0.12
CA LEU A 69 -12.55 -3.42 -0.59
C LEU A 69 -14.06 -3.70 -0.71
N THR A 70 -14.85 -2.64 -0.82
CA THR A 70 -16.27 -2.77 -1.22
C THR A 70 -16.35 -3.30 -2.64
N GLY A 71 -17.51 -3.87 -3.02
CA GLY A 71 -17.72 -4.31 -4.40
C GLY A 71 -17.50 -3.17 -5.42
N TRP A 72 -17.88 -1.94 -5.09
CA TRP A 72 -17.63 -0.78 -5.95
C TRP A 72 -16.13 -0.48 -6.14
N GLU A 73 -15.37 -0.48 -5.06
CA GLU A 73 -13.91 -0.25 -5.10
C GLU A 73 -13.19 -1.38 -5.85
N THR A 74 -13.58 -2.64 -5.61
CA THR A 74 -13.06 -3.79 -6.35
C THR A 74 -13.37 -3.67 -7.84
N LEU A 75 -14.56 -3.19 -8.21
CA LEU A 75 -14.92 -2.94 -9.61
C LEU A 75 -14.04 -1.84 -10.23
N LEU A 76 -13.86 -0.70 -9.56
CA LEU A 76 -13.01 0.37 -10.08
C LEU A 76 -11.56 -0.07 -10.24
N MET A 77 -11.04 -0.83 -9.28
CA MET A 77 -9.71 -1.43 -9.37
C MET A 77 -9.61 -2.40 -10.55
N ALA A 78 -10.61 -3.27 -10.74
CA ALA A 78 -10.65 -4.20 -11.85
C ALA A 78 -10.71 -3.48 -13.21
N VAL A 79 -11.53 -2.44 -13.33
CA VAL A 79 -11.63 -1.61 -14.55
C VAL A 79 -10.30 -0.90 -14.83
N ALA A 80 -9.63 -0.35 -13.82
CA ALA A 80 -8.34 0.33 -14.00
C ALA A 80 -7.26 -0.62 -14.53
N TYR A 81 -7.15 -1.81 -13.95
CA TYR A 81 -6.20 -2.83 -14.39
C TYR A 81 -6.56 -3.45 -15.74
N ASP A 82 -7.85 -3.72 -15.99
CA ASP A 82 -8.35 -4.22 -17.28
C ASP A 82 -8.04 -3.24 -18.41
N ALA A 83 -8.36 -1.96 -18.23
CA ALA A 83 -8.08 -0.91 -19.22
C ALA A 83 -6.58 -0.78 -19.51
N SER A 84 -5.74 -0.83 -18.46
CA SER A 84 -4.29 -0.74 -18.61
C SER A 84 -3.71 -1.96 -19.33
N ALA A 85 -4.16 -3.16 -18.97
CA ALA A 85 -3.75 -4.40 -19.62
C ALA A 85 -4.27 -4.51 -21.07
N PHE A 86 -5.48 -4.01 -21.33
CA PHE A 86 -6.03 -3.87 -22.68
C PHE A 86 -5.11 -3.00 -23.55
N VAL A 87 -4.74 -1.79 -23.08
CA VAL A 87 -3.87 -0.89 -23.83
C VAL A 87 -2.50 -1.54 -24.08
N ALA A 88 -1.89 -2.13 -23.05
CA ALA A 88 -0.60 -2.81 -23.18
C ALA A 88 -0.64 -3.99 -24.17
N GLY A 89 -1.65 -4.85 -24.05
CA GLY A 89 -1.86 -5.99 -24.93
C GLY A 89 -2.16 -5.58 -26.37
N PHE A 90 -2.96 -4.54 -26.56
CA PHE A 90 -3.26 -3.96 -27.88
C PHE A 90 -2.00 -3.43 -28.55
N LEU A 91 -1.22 -2.59 -27.86
CA LEU A 91 0.03 -2.03 -28.39
C LEU A 91 1.04 -3.13 -28.71
N LEU A 92 1.18 -4.15 -27.85
CA LEU A 92 2.04 -5.30 -28.11
C LEU A 92 1.63 -6.04 -29.39
N LEU A 93 0.34 -6.32 -29.57
CA LEU A 93 -0.17 -6.97 -30.77
C LEU A 93 0.08 -6.15 -32.04
N ILE A 94 -0.09 -4.82 -31.97
CA ILE A 94 0.23 -3.92 -33.09
C ILE A 94 1.73 -4.00 -33.41
N VAL A 95 2.61 -3.93 -32.40
CA VAL A 95 4.06 -4.02 -32.60
C VAL A 95 4.46 -5.37 -33.21
N VAL A 96 3.92 -6.48 -32.71
CA VAL A 96 4.20 -7.82 -33.26
C VAL A 96 3.72 -7.91 -34.71
N ALA A 97 2.50 -7.44 -35.02
CA ALA A 97 1.98 -7.42 -36.38
C ALA A 97 2.82 -6.55 -37.31
N LEU A 98 3.30 -5.38 -36.85
CA LEU A 98 4.21 -4.52 -37.60
C LEU A 98 5.56 -5.19 -37.86
N ILE A 99 6.12 -5.89 -36.87
CA ILE A 99 7.37 -6.64 -37.03
C ILE A 99 7.20 -7.74 -38.08
N LEU A 100 6.09 -8.50 -38.02
CA LEU A 100 5.80 -9.55 -39.01
C LEU A 100 5.62 -8.96 -40.42
N LYS A 101 4.95 -7.81 -40.52
CA LYS A 101 4.82 -7.06 -41.77
C LYS A 101 6.16 -6.59 -42.34
N LEU A 102 7.08 -6.14 -41.48
CA LEU A 102 8.42 -5.68 -41.89
C LEU A 102 9.38 -6.84 -42.20
N ARG A 103 9.12 -8.02 -41.63
CA ARG A 103 9.93 -9.23 -41.77
C ARG A 103 9.04 -10.41 -42.20
N PRO A 104 8.48 -10.40 -43.42
CA PRO A 104 7.56 -11.44 -43.86
C PRO A 104 8.20 -12.83 -43.88
N SER A 105 9.54 -12.93 -44.00
CA SER A 105 10.29 -14.19 -43.84
C SER A 105 10.07 -14.87 -42.48
N LEU A 106 9.71 -14.12 -41.42
CA LEU A 106 9.34 -14.67 -40.11
C LEU A 106 7.90 -15.20 -40.08
N ALA A 107 7.03 -14.77 -40.99
CA ALA A 107 5.64 -15.24 -41.03
C ALA A 107 5.49 -16.55 -41.83
N LEU A 108 6.54 -17.02 -42.51
CA LEU A 108 6.32 -17.72 -43.77
C LEU A 108 6.11 -19.24 -43.74
N ASP A 109 6.58 -20.05 -42.77
CA ASP A 109 6.55 -21.51 -43.05
C ASP A 109 6.14 -22.50 -41.96
N THR A 110 5.87 -22.13 -40.71
CA THR A 110 5.40 -23.14 -39.73
C THR A 110 4.47 -22.60 -38.63
N PRO A 111 3.35 -23.30 -38.33
CA PRO A 111 2.53 -23.07 -37.12
C PRO A 111 3.35 -23.03 -35.82
N ARG A 112 4.50 -23.70 -35.80
CA ARG A 112 5.46 -23.71 -34.68
C ARG A 112 6.08 -22.34 -34.42
N LEU A 113 6.36 -21.56 -35.47
CA LEU A 113 6.96 -20.22 -35.33
C LEU A 113 5.94 -19.21 -34.80
N LEU A 114 4.69 -19.25 -35.29
CA LEU A 114 3.59 -18.44 -34.74
C LEU A 114 3.32 -18.77 -33.26
N LEU A 115 3.36 -20.05 -32.89
CA LEU A 115 3.26 -20.47 -31.50
C LEU A 115 4.44 -19.93 -30.68
N GLY A 116 5.66 -19.99 -31.20
CA GLY A 116 6.86 -19.44 -30.55
C GLY A 116 6.75 -17.93 -30.30
N ILE A 117 6.29 -17.16 -31.29
CA ILE A 117 6.05 -15.71 -31.15
C ILE A 117 4.97 -15.45 -30.09
N SER A 118 3.89 -16.22 -30.11
CA SER A 118 2.77 -16.06 -29.16
C SER A 118 3.18 -16.41 -27.73
N LEU A 119 4.00 -17.44 -27.54
CA LEU A 119 4.60 -17.80 -26.26
C LEU A 119 5.54 -16.70 -25.77
N ALA A 120 6.40 -16.15 -26.63
CA ALA A 120 7.31 -15.06 -26.27
C ALA A 120 6.55 -13.79 -25.88
N ALA A 121 5.56 -13.38 -26.68
CA ALA A 121 4.72 -12.21 -26.38
C ALA A 121 3.93 -12.38 -25.08
N SER A 122 3.39 -13.58 -24.84
CA SER A 122 2.68 -13.89 -23.59
C SER A 122 3.63 -13.90 -22.40
N ALA A 123 4.84 -14.44 -22.56
CA ALA A 123 5.87 -14.45 -21.52
C ALA A 123 6.27 -13.02 -21.13
N VAL A 124 6.36 -12.09 -22.09
CA VAL A 124 6.63 -10.66 -21.80
C VAL A 124 5.53 -10.06 -20.93
N MET A 125 4.25 -10.28 -21.27
CA MET A 125 3.14 -9.76 -20.46
C MET A 125 3.08 -10.42 -19.07
N THR A 126 3.28 -11.73 -18.99
CA THR A 126 3.31 -12.47 -17.73
C THR A 126 4.50 -12.04 -16.86
N ALA A 127 5.66 -11.79 -17.47
CA ALA A 127 6.83 -11.27 -16.76
C ALA A 127 6.57 -9.88 -16.17
N ALA A 128 5.84 -9.01 -16.87
CA ALA A 128 5.45 -7.72 -16.32
C ALA A 128 4.60 -7.85 -15.04
N ILE A 129 3.63 -8.78 -15.03
CA ILE A 129 2.82 -9.07 -13.82
C ILE A 129 3.70 -9.67 -12.71
N ALA A 130 4.61 -10.59 -13.03
CA ALA A 130 5.50 -11.20 -12.05
C ALA A 130 6.48 -10.17 -11.44
N ILE A 131 7.03 -9.27 -12.26
CA ILE A 131 7.88 -8.16 -11.80
C ILE A 131 7.06 -7.24 -10.90
N TRP A 132 5.86 -6.83 -11.32
CA TRP A 132 4.96 -6.03 -10.49
C TRP A 132 4.68 -6.72 -9.14
N TRP A 133 4.40 -8.02 -9.12
CA TRP A 133 4.14 -8.76 -7.87
C TRP A 133 5.39 -8.90 -6.98
N SER A 134 6.58 -9.03 -7.58
CA SER A 134 7.84 -9.14 -6.83
C SER A 134 8.26 -7.83 -6.13
N GLN A 135 7.72 -6.69 -6.58
CA GLN A 135 8.08 -5.35 -6.09
C GLN A 135 7.22 -4.88 -4.90
N PHE A 136 6.42 -5.78 -4.31
CA PHE A 136 5.76 -5.53 -3.04
C PHE A 136 6.76 -5.54 -1.88
N PRO A 137 6.55 -4.69 -0.85
CA PRO A 137 7.50 -4.58 0.24
C PRO A 137 7.56 -5.81 1.15
N SER A 138 6.48 -6.59 1.23
CA SER A 138 6.35 -7.75 2.12
C SER A 138 6.27 -9.07 1.35
N VAL A 139 6.84 -10.12 1.95
CA VAL A 139 6.81 -11.48 1.37
C VAL A 139 5.35 -11.96 1.27
N PRO A 140 4.94 -12.61 0.16
CA PRO A 140 3.58 -13.13 0.01
C PRO A 140 3.30 -14.23 1.03
N SER A 141 2.05 -14.29 1.50
CA SER A 141 1.57 -15.46 2.23
C SER A 141 1.52 -16.69 1.31
N LEU A 142 1.54 -17.90 1.86
CA LEU A 142 1.45 -19.12 1.04
C LEU A 142 0.17 -19.15 0.19
N LEU A 143 -0.97 -18.72 0.75
CA LEU A 143 -2.24 -18.68 0.02
C LEU A 143 -2.21 -17.66 -1.12
N GLU A 144 -1.66 -16.47 -0.87
CA GLU A 144 -1.44 -15.47 -1.91
C GLU A 144 -0.51 -16.01 -3.01
N LEU A 145 0.59 -16.66 -2.63
CA LEU A 145 1.55 -17.24 -3.58
C LEU A 145 0.88 -18.30 -4.47
N LEU A 146 0.12 -19.21 -3.88
CA LEU A 146 -0.59 -20.26 -4.63
C LEU A 146 -1.65 -19.65 -5.57
N ALA A 147 -2.50 -18.76 -5.05
CA ALA A 147 -3.55 -18.12 -5.85
C ALA A 147 -2.97 -17.26 -6.98
N GLY A 148 -1.99 -16.41 -6.66
CA GLY A 148 -1.33 -15.55 -7.64
C GLY A 148 -0.59 -16.35 -8.71
N LEU A 149 0.09 -17.45 -8.35
CA LEU A 149 0.77 -18.31 -9.32
C LEU A 149 -0.23 -18.99 -10.27
N VAL A 150 -1.31 -19.57 -9.73
CA VAL A 150 -2.35 -20.23 -10.54
C VAL A 150 -3.00 -19.24 -11.53
N LEU A 151 -3.34 -18.04 -11.07
CA LEU A 151 -3.92 -17.00 -11.92
C LEU A 151 -2.93 -16.48 -12.97
N THR A 152 -1.65 -16.34 -12.61
CA THR A 152 -0.59 -15.89 -13.53
C THR A 152 -0.31 -16.93 -14.62
N VAL A 153 -0.26 -18.22 -14.28
CA VAL A 153 -0.13 -19.32 -15.26
C VAL A 153 -1.36 -19.41 -16.15
N THR A 154 -2.56 -19.27 -15.57
CA THR A 154 -3.82 -19.24 -16.34
C THR A 154 -3.81 -18.09 -17.34
N PHE A 155 -3.42 -16.89 -16.91
CA PHE A 155 -3.26 -15.73 -17.78
C PHE A 155 -2.27 -16.01 -18.92
N PHE A 156 -1.08 -16.56 -18.63
CA PHE A 156 -0.09 -16.92 -19.64
C PHE A 156 -0.66 -17.84 -20.74
N LEU A 157 -1.40 -18.88 -20.34
CA LEU A 157 -2.03 -19.81 -21.28
C LEU A 157 -3.10 -19.14 -22.15
N ILE A 158 -3.96 -18.32 -21.54
CA ILE A 158 -5.03 -17.61 -22.27
C ILE A 158 -4.45 -16.54 -23.20
N ALA A 159 -3.48 -15.76 -22.73
CA ALA A 159 -2.76 -14.78 -23.56
C ALA A 159 -2.11 -15.47 -24.77
N THR A 160 -1.49 -16.65 -24.57
CA THR A 160 -0.88 -17.41 -25.67
C THR A 160 -1.92 -17.80 -26.71
N ILE A 161 -3.11 -18.26 -26.28
CA ILE A 161 -4.19 -18.63 -27.18
C ILE A 161 -4.75 -17.39 -27.90
N ALA A 162 -4.97 -16.29 -27.19
CA ALA A 162 -5.52 -15.05 -27.73
C ALA A 162 -4.58 -14.42 -28.78
N ILE A 163 -3.28 -14.32 -28.46
CA ILE A 163 -2.24 -13.82 -29.36
C ILE A 163 -2.10 -14.74 -30.57
N SER A 164 -2.05 -16.06 -30.36
CA SER A 164 -1.97 -17.03 -31.46
C SER A 164 -3.16 -16.88 -32.41
N ALA A 165 -4.38 -16.72 -31.89
CA ALA A 165 -5.57 -16.52 -32.70
C ALA A 165 -5.52 -15.21 -33.49
N ALA A 166 -5.09 -14.11 -32.87
CA ALA A 166 -4.95 -12.81 -33.53
C ALA A 166 -3.90 -12.83 -34.64
N LEU A 167 -2.72 -13.38 -34.37
CA LEU A 167 -1.64 -13.50 -35.35
C LEU A 167 -2.01 -14.46 -36.48
N LEU A 168 -2.77 -15.50 -36.19
CA LEU A 168 -3.26 -16.40 -37.21
C LEU A 168 -4.28 -15.71 -38.12
N SER A 169 -5.21 -14.93 -37.57
CA SER A 169 -6.11 -14.08 -38.36
C SER A 169 -5.33 -13.11 -39.27
N PHE A 170 -4.23 -12.55 -38.78
CA PHE A 170 -3.32 -11.72 -39.57
C PHE A 170 -2.60 -12.51 -40.68
N SER A 171 -2.10 -13.71 -40.37
CA SER A 171 -1.39 -14.56 -41.34
C SER A 171 -2.30 -15.01 -42.49
N ILE A 172 -3.59 -15.26 -42.24
CA ILE A 172 -4.57 -15.60 -43.28
C ILE A 172 -4.75 -14.42 -44.25
N TYR A 173 -4.77 -13.19 -43.72
CA TYR A 173 -4.90 -11.97 -44.51
C TYR A 173 -3.69 -11.73 -45.42
N GLU A 174 -2.46 -11.86 -44.89
CA GLU A 174 -1.24 -11.56 -45.64
C GLU A 174 -0.84 -12.69 -46.60
N LEU A 175 -1.01 -13.95 -46.19
CA LEU A 175 -0.48 -15.11 -46.91
C LEU A 175 -1.50 -15.82 -47.82
N LYS A 176 -2.79 -15.41 -47.81
CA LYS A 176 -3.89 -16.04 -48.58
C LYS A 176 -3.97 -17.57 -48.43
N ARG A 177 -3.46 -18.13 -47.34
CA ARG A 177 -3.49 -19.57 -47.04
C ARG A 177 -4.43 -19.84 -45.88
N VAL A 178 -5.21 -20.91 -45.99
CA VAL A 178 -6.21 -21.32 -45.00
C VAL A 178 -5.63 -22.47 -44.16
N PRO A 179 -5.10 -22.20 -42.96
CA PRO A 179 -4.67 -23.27 -42.07
C PRO A 179 -5.89 -24.09 -41.62
N ALA A 180 -5.75 -25.41 -41.53
CA ALA A 180 -6.80 -26.30 -41.03
C ALA A 180 -6.97 -26.09 -39.51
N ILE A 181 -8.02 -25.38 -39.09
CA ILE A 181 -8.29 -25.10 -37.67
C ILE A 181 -9.61 -25.73 -37.26
N HIS A 182 -9.60 -26.30 -36.05
CA HIS A 182 -10.75 -26.96 -35.45
C HIS A 182 -11.92 -25.97 -35.21
N GLN A 183 -13.10 -26.35 -35.71
CA GLN A 183 -14.36 -25.60 -35.83
C GLN A 183 -15.04 -25.12 -34.52
N ARG A 184 -14.50 -25.34 -33.32
CA ARG A 184 -15.21 -24.96 -32.08
C ARG A 184 -14.86 -23.54 -31.65
N SER A 185 -15.86 -22.66 -31.61
CA SER A 185 -15.72 -21.31 -31.04
C SER A 185 -15.34 -21.39 -29.56
N ARG A 186 -14.08 -21.13 -29.23
CA ARG A 186 -13.59 -21.11 -27.84
C ARG A 186 -13.87 -19.79 -27.10
N GLY A 187 -14.35 -18.77 -27.81
CA GLY A 187 -14.63 -17.44 -27.24
C GLY A 187 -15.68 -17.49 -26.13
N LEU A 188 -16.86 -18.06 -26.40
CA LEU A 188 -17.96 -18.14 -25.42
C LEU A 188 -17.55 -18.83 -24.10
N PRO A 189 -16.97 -20.05 -24.09
CA PRO A 189 -16.57 -20.67 -22.83
C PRO A 189 -15.46 -19.90 -22.10
N MET A 190 -14.54 -19.25 -22.83
CA MET A 190 -13.50 -18.40 -22.23
C MET A 190 -14.08 -17.14 -21.58
N SER A 191 -15.04 -16.49 -22.22
CA SER A 191 -15.75 -15.34 -21.65
C SER A 191 -16.57 -15.72 -20.41
N ILE A 192 -17.22 -16.89 -20.42
CA ILE A 192 -17.93 -17.42 -19.25
C ILE A 192 -16.93 -17.70 -18.11
N ALA A 193 -15.79 -18.34 -18.40
CA ALA A 193 -14.76 -18.58 -17.40
C ALA A 193 -14.21 -17.28 -16.81
N ALA A 194 -13.94 -16.27 -17.64
CA ALA A 194 -13.53 -14.94 -17.19
C ALA A 194 -14.59 -14.33 -16.26
N ALA A 195 -15.86 -14.33 -16.68
CA ALA A 195 -16.95 -13.77 -15.88
C ALA A 195 -17.10 -14.46 -14.52
N ILE A 196 -16.98 -15.80 -14.47
CA ILE A 196 -17.02 -16.56 -13.21
C ILE A 196 -15.83 -16.19 -12.31
N LEU A 197 -14.61 -16.19 -12.84
CA LEU A 197 -13.42 -15.83 -12.07
C LEU A 197 -13.49 -14.39 -11.56
N THR A 198 -13.97 -13.46 -12.39
CA THR A 198 -14.23 -12.08 -11.99
C THR A 198 -15.23 -12.02 -10.86
N ALA A 199 -16.36 -12.73 -10.95
CA ALA A 199 -17.37 -12.76 -9.89
C ALA A 199 -16.80 -13.29 -8.56
N LEU A 200 -15.90 -14.28 -8.60
CA LEU A 200 -15.23 -14.81 -7.41
C LEU A 200 -14.37 -13.76 -6.68
N LEU A 201 -13.84 -12.76 -7.39
CA LEU A 201 -13.09 -11.65 -6.76
C LEU A 201 -13.96 -10.77 -5.85
N PHE A 202 -15.29 -10.82 -6.00
CA PHE A 202 -16.23 -10.06 -5.18
C PHE A 202 -16.69 -10.80 -3.92
N LEU A 203 -16.39 -12.10 -3.79
CA LEU A 203 -16.75 -12.88 -2.60
C LEU A 203 -16.14 -12.31 -1.31
N PRO A 204 -14.85 -11.92 -1.24
CA PRO A 204 -14.28 -11.33 -0.04
C PRO A 204 -14.92 -9.98 0.31
N ALA A 205 -15.27 -9.17 -0.70
CA ALA A 205 -15.95 -7.90 -0.51
C ALA A 205 -17.33 -8.08 0.15
N TYR A 206 -18.06 -9.12 -0.27
CA TYR A 206 -19.36 -9.47 0.31
C TYR A 206 -19.21 -10.02 1.75
N ALA A 207 -18.27 -10.94 1.97
CA ALA A 207 -18.03 -11.52 3.29
C ALA A 207 -17.57 -10.48 4.33
N ALA A 208 -16.84 -9.44 3.90
CA ALA A 208 -16.38 -8.37 4.78
C ALA A 208 -17.44 -7.31 5.11
N GLN A 209 -18.56 -7.25 4.39
CA GLN A 209 -19.68 -6.35 4.70
C GLN A 209 -20.47 -6.79 5.94
N GLU A 210 -20.29 -8.04 6.41
CA GLU A 210 -20.88 -8.50 7.67
C GLU A 210 -20.19 -7.82 8.86
N ARG A 211 -20.87 -6.76 9.29
CA ARG A 211 -20.53 -5.83 10.37
C ARG A 211 -20.00 -6.53 11.61
N ARG A 212 -18.83 -6.10 12.10
CA ARG A 212 -18.48 -6.27 13.51
C ARG A 212 -19.19 -5.17 14.32
N PRO A 213 -20.07 -5.52 15.28
CA PRO A 213 -20.58 -4.53 16.22
C PRO A 213 -19.41 -3.90 16.98
N ALA A 214 -19.58 -2.65 17.43
CA ALA A 214 -18.65 -2.02 18.34
C ALA A 214 -18.57 -2.88 19.60
N ILE A 215 -17.43 -3.54 19.81
CA ILE A 215 -17.20 -4.38 20.99
C ILE A 215 -16.89 -3.41 22.13
N GLU A 216 -17.65 -3.51 23.22
CA GLU A 216 -17.35 -2.74 24.43
C GLU A 216 -15.92 -3.04 24.90
N PRO A 217 -15.19 -2.03 25.43
CA PRO A 217 -13.84 -2.25 25.94
C PRO A 217 -13.82 -3.39 26.95
N ILE A 218 -12.97 -4.40 26.72
CA ILE A 218 -12.81 -5.52 27.63
C ILE A 218 -12.46 -4.97 29.02
N GLN A 219 -13.16 -5.44 30.05
CA GLN A 219 -12.81 -5.12 31.43
C GLN A 219 -11.47 -5.77 31.77
N VAL A 220 -10.53 -4.96 32.24
CA VAL A 220 -9.16 -5.39 32.53
C VAL A 220 -8.83 -5.00 33.96
N VAL A 221 -8.26 -5.94 34.71
CA VAL A 221 -7.74 -5.66 36.04
C VAL A 221 -6.50 -4.79 35.90
N THR A 222 -6.51 -3.63 36.52
CA THR A 222 -5.41 -2.66 36.53
C THR A 222 -4.87 -2.50 37.94
N SER A 223 -3.60 -2.14 38.05
CA SER A 223 -2.98 -1.72 39.31
C SER A 223 -3.06 -0.20 39.43
N PRO A 224 -3.50 0.36 40.56
CA PRO A 224 -3.47 1.80 40.77
C PRO A 224 -2.06 2.36 40.60
N THR A 225 -1.92 3.44 39.84
CA THR A 225 -0.65 4.15 39.67
C THR A 225 -0.84 5.63 39.99
N THR A 226 0.11 6.21 40.73
CA THR A 226 0.17 7.67 40.96
C THR A 226 1.10 8.38 40.00
N ARG A 227 1.89 7.62 39.22
CA ARG A 227 2.95 8.11 38.32
C ARG A 227 2.38 9.06 37.27
N LYS A 228 3.24 9.99 36.86
CA LYS A 228 3.06 10.81 35.67
C LYS A 228 4.12 10.39 34.66
N VAL A 229 3.69 9.85 33.52
CA VAL A 229 4.62 9.32 32.51
C VAL A 229 4.51 10.12 31.22
N ALA A 230 5.65 10.57 30.71
CA ALA A 230 5.76 11.23 29.44
C ALA A 230 6.53 10.36 28.45
N PHE A 231 5.99 10.24 27.24
CA PHE A 231 6.61 9.55 26.13
C PHE A 231 6.99 10.55 25.02
N ILE A 232 8.28 10.68 24.73
CA ILE A 232 8.79 11.53 23.65
C ILE A 232 9.30 10.64 22.53
N ALA A 233 8.65 10.69 21.37
CA ALA A 233 9.07 9.99 20.17
C ALA A 233 9.82 10.96 19.25
N VAL A 234 11.07 10.65 18.90
CA VAL A 234 11.91 11.50 18.05
C VAL A 234 12.27 10.74 16.78
N ASP A 235 11.81 11.25 15.65
CA ASP A 235 12.08 10.64 14.36
C ASP A 235 13.44 11.05 13.81
N GLY A 236 14.22 10.10 13.31
CA GLY A 236 15.58 10.35 12.81
C GLY A 236 16.67 10.39 13.88
N LEU A 237 16.32 10.20 15.16
CA LEU A 237 17.29 10.16 16.26
C LEU A 237 17.84 8.74 16.46
N THR A 238 19.11 8.54 16.12
CA THR A 238 19.81 7.27 16.36
C THR A 238 20.63 7.31 17.65
N TYR A 239 21.05 6.14 18.13
CA TYR A 239 21.93 6.00 19.30
C TYR A 239 23.25 6.76 19.14
N GLU A 240 23.81 6.77 17.93
CA GLU A 240 25.07 7.45 17.63
C GLU A 240 24.89 8.98 17.72
N ILE A 241 23.78 9.50 17.20
CA ILE A 241 23.43 10.92 17.29
C ILE A 241 23.19 11.33 18.75
N ALA A 242 22.39 10.54 19.49
CA ALA A 242 22.07 10.81 20.88
C ALA A 242 23.33 10.81 21.78
N THR A 243 24.21 9.84 21.59
CA THR A 243 25.47 9.71 22.34
C THR A 243 26.39 10.89 22.07
N THR A 244 26.55 11.28 20.80
CA THR A 244 27.40 12.42 20.40
C THR A 244 26.94 13.74 21.01
N ARG A 245 25.63 13.86 21.30
CA ARG A 245 25.03 15.05 21.93
C ARG A 245 24.90 14.95 23.45
N GLY A 246 25.38 13.87 24.07
CA GLY A 246 25.31 13.70 25.52
C GLY A 246 23.89 13.46 26.07
N LEU A 247 22.92 13.09 25.23
CA LEU A 247 21.59 12.67 25.69
C LEU A 247 21.63 11.31 26.42
N GLY A 248 22.69 10.52 26.18
CA GLY A 248 22.86 9.18 26.71
C GLY A 248 21.87 8.19 26.11
N GLY A 249 21.57 7.12 26.85
CA GLY A 249 20.58 6.11 26.48
C GLY A 249 21.18 4.73 26.21
N VAL A 250 20.31 3.80 25.83
CA VAL A 250 20.66 2.43 25.44
C VAL A 250 20.23 2.17 24.00
N PRO A 251 21.02 1.44 23.22
CA PRO A 251 20.70 1.19 21.81
C PRO A 251 19.49 0.26 21.68
N ILE A 252 18.66 0.52 20.67
CA ILE A 252 17.52 -0.31 20.26
C ILE A 252 17.84 -0.92 18.90
N PRO A 253 17.72 -2.25 18.73
CA PRO A 253 17.89 -2.88 17.41
C PRO A 253 16.93 -2.32 16.35
N PRO A 254 17.33 -2.32 15.06
CA PRO A 254 16.49 -1.81 13.97
C PRO A 254 15.15 -2.53 13.86
N MET A 255 14.13 -1.79 13.44
CA MET A 255 12.80 -2.31 13.12
C MET A 255 12.75 -2.84 11.67
N GLY A 256 11.92 -3.85 11.42
CA GLY A 256 11.77 -4.45 10.08
C GLY A 256 10.78 -3.70 9.18
N GLU A 257 9.97 -2.83 9.78
CA GLU A 257 8.96 -1.99 9.15
C GLU A 257 9.60 -0.91 8.28
N LYS A 258 9.05 -0.71 7.07
CA LYS A 258 9.72 0.09 6.04
C LYS A 258 9.37 1.57 6.13
N SER A 259 8.11 1.90 6.41
CA SER A 259 7.68 3.29 6.49
C SER A 259 7.77 3.82 7.91
N THR A 260 8.08 5.11 8.01
CA THR A 260 8.07 5.86 9.28
C THR A 260 6.73 5.72 10.02
N THR A 261 5.60 5.90 9.34
CA THR A 261 4.26 5.78 9.92
C THR A 261 3.99 4.37 10.45
N GLU A 262 4.42 3.33 9.72
CA GLU A 262 4.32 1.93 10.18
C GLU A 262 5.15 1.68 11.44
N ARG A 263 6.42 2.13 11.48
CA ARG A 263 7.30 2.00 12.66
C ARG A 263 6.69 2.65 13.90
N TRP A 264 6.27 3.90 13.79
CA TRP A 264 5.71 4.64 14.94
C TRP A 264 4.33 4.14 15.34
N ALA A 265 3.53 3.62 14.40
CA ALA A 265 2.29 2.93 14.73
C ALA A 265 2.56 1.65 15.53
N SER A 266 3.57 0.86 15.14
CA SER A 266 4.01 -0.33 15.85
C SER A 266 4.53 -0.01 17.26
N VAL A 267 5.30 1.07 17.42
CA VAL A 267 5.78 1.52 18.75
C VAL A 267 4.62 1.93 19.66
N GLY A 268 3.69 2.74 19.16
CA GLY A 268 2.57 3.23 19.97
C GLY A 268 1.55 2.16 20.35
N THR A 269 1.35 1.15 19.48
CA THR A 269 0.38 0.06 19.70
C THR A 269 1.01 -1.17 20.35
N GLY A 270 2.33 -1.36 20.18
CA GLY A 270 3.07 -2.56 20.56
C GLY A 270 2.85 -3.77 19.66
N VAL A 271 1.97 -3.68 18.66
CA VAL A 271 1.57 -4.80 17.79
C VAL A 271 2.16 -4.64 16.41
N ALA A 272 2.32 -5.74 15.66
CA ALA A 272 2.87 -5.68 14.31
C ALA A 272 1.92 -5.02 13.30
N ALA A 273 2.47 -4.52 12.19
CA ALA A 273 1.71 -3.84 11.14
C ALA A 273 0.51 -4.62 10.61
N ARG A 274 0.64 -5.94 10.46
CA ARG A 274 -0.47 -6.83 10.06
C ARG A 274 -1.69 -6.76 10.99
N LEU A 275 -1.48 -6.42 12.26
CA LEU A 275 -2.54 -6.33 13.29
C LEU A 275 -3.08 -4.90 13.41
N HIS A 276 -2.21 -3.88 13.46
CA HIS A 276 -2.69 -2.49 13.55
C HIS A 276 -3.13 -1.90 12.22
N GLY A 277 -2.79 -2.49 11.07
CA GLY A 277 -3.31 -2.12 9.75
C GLY A 277 -2.74 -0.84 9.12
N VAL A 278 -1.63 -0.32 9.64
CA VAL A 278 -0.94 0.86 9.09
C VAL A 278 0.30 0.36 8.37
N HIS A 279 0.39 0.58 7.06
CA HIS A 279 1.45 0.00 6.21
C HIS A 279 2.26 1.03 5.41
N ALA A 280 1.78 2.27 5.33
CA ALA A 280 2.38 3.32 4.51
C ALA A 280 2.17 4.69 5.16
N VAL A 281 2.68 5.75 4.53
CA VAL A 281 2.43 7.15 4.92
C VAL A 281 1.14 7.69 4.27
N GLU A 282 0.82 7.18 3.09
CA GLU A 282 -0.34 7.54 2.28
C GLU A 282 -0.95 6.28 1.68
N GLY A 283 -2.16 6.42 1.12
CA GLY A 283 -2.79 5.39 0.32
C GLY A 283 -3.55 5.96 -0.86
N VAL A 284 -4.08 5.06 -1.68
CA VAL A 284 -4.94 5.40 -2.82
C VAL A 284 -6.40 5.11 -2.45
N ARG A 285 -7.26 6.13 -2.54
CA ARG A 285 -8.70 6.02 -2.31
C ARG A 285 -9.42 6.14 -3.64
N PHE A 286 -10.18 5.11 -4.01
CA PHE A 286 -11.03 5.19 -5.20
C PHE A 286 -12.16 6.21 -5.01
N ARG A 287 -12.58 6.85 -6.11
CA ARG A 287 -13.66 7.83 -6.10
C ARG A 287 -14.97 7.20 -5.61
N GLY A 288 -15.54 7.80 -4.57
CA GLY A 288 -16.73 7.28 -3.88
C GLY A 288 -16.46 6.06 -3.00
N GLY A 289 -15.20 5.64 -2.89
CA GLY A 289 -14.73 4.62 -1.97
C GLY A 289 -14.61 5.11 -0.53
N ARG A 290 -14.57 4.17 0.40
CA ARG A 290 -14.40 4.38 1.84
C ARG A 290 -13.06 3.83 2.35
N HIS A 291 -12.41 2.94 1.60
CA HIS A 291 -11.18 2.29 2.00
C HIS A 291 -9.98 2.91 1.28
N LEU A 292 -8.84 2.87 1.97
CA LEU A 292 -7.54 3.24 1.41
C LEU A 292 -6.76 1.98 1.08
N VAL A 293 -6.30 1.90 -0.16
CA VAL A 293 -5.31 0.94 -0.61
C VAL A 293 -3.94 1.46 -0.15
N GLN A 294 -3.34 0.80 0.84
CA GLN A 294 -2.08 1.24 1.45
C GLN A 294 -0.87 0.49 0.90
N THR A 295 -1.08 -0.78 0.54
CA THR A 295 0.00 -1.66 0.09
C THR A 295 -0.05 -1.72 -1.43
N LEU A 296 0.84 -0.99 -2.07
CA LEU A 296 1.03 -0.96 -3.52
C LEU A 296 2.37 -1.60 -3.89
N SER A 297 2.46 -2.12 -5.12
CA SER A 297 3.75 -2.49 -5.70
C SER A 297 4.52 -1.22 -6.07
N ASN A 298 5.84 -1.20 -5.84
CA ASN A 298 6.68 -0.10 -6.31
C ASN A 298 6.67 0.07 -7.85
N ALA A 299 6.17 -0.93 -8.59
CA ALA A 299 6.01 -0.88 -10.04
C ALA A 299 4.56 -0.62 -10.49
N ASP A 300 3.66 -0.24 -9.57
CA ASP A 300 2.23 -0.02 -9.86
C ASP A 300 1.94 1.35 -10.48
N LEU A 301 2.21 1.48 -11.78
CA LEU A 301 1.91 2.70 -12.53
C LEU A 301 0.39 3.00 -12.60
N VAL A 302 -0.46 1.97 -12.46
CA VAL A 302 -1.91 2.12 -12.65
C VAL A 302 -2.50 2.91 -11.49
N LEU A 303 -2.21 2.49 -10.25
CA LEU A 303 -2.75 3.14 -9.07
C LEU A 303 -1.90 4.33 -8.59
N HIS A 304 -0.59 4.36 -8.89
CA HIS A 304 0.25 5.52 -8.57
C HIS A 304 0.00 6.72 -9.47
N ASP A 305 -0.13 6.51 -10.78
CA ASP A 305 -0.08 7.60 -11.76
C ASP A 305 -1.37 7.72 -12.58
N VAL A 306 -1.82 6.61 -13.19
CA VAL A 306 -2.93 6.66 -14.17
C VAL A 306 -4.26 6.95 -13.50
N ALA A 307 -4.63 6.22 -12.44
CA ALA A 307 -5.92 6.38 -11.77
C ALA A 307 -6.09 7.78 -11.15
N PRO A 308 -5.06 8.39 -10.52
CA PRO A 308 -5.11 9.81 -10.13
C PRO A 308 -5.21 10.77 -11.31
N ALA A 309 -4.44 10.57 -12.37
CA ALA A 309 -4.45 11.47 -13.53
C ALA A 309 -5.82 11.56 -14.22
N ILE A 310 -6.62 10.50 -14.17
CA ILE A 310 -7.98 10.47 -14.76
C ILE A 310 -9.10 10.72 -13.72
N GLY A 311 -8.75 11.03 -12.46
CA GLY A 311 -9.72 11.28 -11.39
C GLY A 311 -10.55 10.06 -10.98
N LEU A 312 -10.01 8.86 -11.16
CA LEU A 312 -10.61 7.59 -10.72
C LEU A 312 -10.31 7.30 -9.25
N ALA A 313 -9.16 7.77 -8.76
CA ALA A 313 -8.73 7.64 -7.38
C ALA A 313 -7.93 8.87 -6.95
N ASP A 314 -7.93 9.18 -5.65
CA ASP A 314 -7.12 10.24 -5.05
C ASP A 314 -6.04 9.60 -4.16
N ARG A 315 -4.84 10.19 -4.14
CA ARG A 315 -3.83 9.87 -3.12
C ARG A 315 -4.12 10.69 -1.88
N GLU A 316 -4.25 10.04 -0.74
CA GLU A 316 -4.60 10.70 0.52
C GLU A 316 -3.68 10.21 1.64
N PRO A 317 -3.35 11.09 2.61
CA PRO A 317 -2.61 10.67 3.78
C PRO A 317 -3.49 9.76 4.65
N LEU A 318 -2.87 8.92 5.48
CA LEU A 318 -3.63 7.93 6.24
C LEU A 318 -4.49 8.57 7.35
N PRO A 319 -5.84 8.42 7.29
CA PRO A 319 -6.72 8.84 8.36
C PRO A 319 -6.64 7.88 9.55
N PRO A 320 -7.06 8.28 10.76
CA PRO A 320 -7.05 7.39 11.92
C PRO A 320 -7.86 6.10 11.74
N THR A 321 -8.85 6.11 10.85
CA THR A 321 -9.75 4.98 10.56
C THR A 321 -9.03 3.77 9.95
N VAL A 322 -7.83 3.94 9.38
CA VAL A 322 -7.06 2.80 8.85
C VAL A 322 -6.51 1.91 9.97
N ARG A 323 -6.33 2.48 11.17
CA ARG A 323 -5.70 1.78 12.28
C ARG A 323 -6.73 0.90 13.01
N ARG A 324 -6.40 -0.39 13.15
CA ARG A 324 -7.25 -1.45 13.72
C ARG A 324 -7.01 -1.74 15.21
N ARG A 325 -6.00 -1.12 15.82
CA ARG A 325 -5.63 -1.30 17.23
C ARG A 325 -5.39 0.04 17.88
N ASP A 326 -5.89 0.18 19.10
CA ASP A 326 -5.69 1.38 19.90
C ASP A 326 -4.20 1.52 20.28
N PHE A 327 -3.76 2.76 20.38
CA PHE A 327 -2.49 3.11 20.98
C PHE A 327 -2.61 2.92 22.48
N VAL A 328 -1.49 2.70 23.16
CA VAL A 328 -1.51 2.46 24.62
C VAL A 328 -2.17 3.61 25.39
N TRP A 329 -2.01 4.86 24.96
CA TRP A 329 -2.69 6.00 25.58
C TRP A 329 -4.20 6.05 25.34
N GLU A 330 -4.67 5.54 24.21
CA GLU A 330 -6.11 5.37 23.96
C GLU A 330 -6.68 4.27 24.87
N ILE A 331 -5.92 3.19 25.07
CA ILE A 331 -6.27 2.10 26.01
C ILE A 331 -6.38 2.64 27.45
N PHE A 332 -5.45 3.51 27.86
CA PHE A 332 -5.44 4.14 29.18
C PHE A 332 -6.65 5.07 29.33
N ALA A 333 -6.90 5.94 28.34
CA ALA A 333 -7.99 6.90 28.38
C ALA A 333 -9.38 6.26 28.34
N ALA A 334 -9.55 5.17 27.57
CA ALA A 334 -10.77 4.38 27.56
C ALA A 334 -11.11 3.78 28.94
N ARG A 335 -10.13 3.75 29.86
CA ARG A 335 -10.24 3.27 31.24
C ARG A 335 -10.07 4.39 32.27
N GLY A 336 -10.29 5.63 31.84
CA GLY A 336 -10.40 6.80 32.72
C GLY A 336 -9.07 7.45 33.10
N VAL A 337 -7.93 7.01 32.56
CA VAL A 337 -6.64 7.65 32.82
C VAL A 337 -6.50 8.91 31.96
N PRO A 338 -6.39 10.12 32.54
CA PRO A 338 -6.21 11.34 31.79
C PRO A 338 -4.95 11.26 30.91
N SER A 339 -5.13 11.30 29.60
CA SER A 339 -4.06 11.06 28.62
C SER A 339 -4.04 12.17 27.57
N LEU A 340 -2.83 12.57 27.17
CA LEU A 340 -2.57 13.54 26.12
C LEU A 340 -1.74 12.89 25.02
N ALA A 341 -2.14 13.03 23.76
CA ALA A 341 -1.35 12.66 22.60
C ALA A 341 -1.22 13.84 21.64
N VAL A 342 0.01 14.13 21.19
CA VAL A 342 0.29 15.26 20.29
C VAL A 342 1.12 14.82 19.10
N ASN A 343 0.68 15.19 17.91
CA ASN A 343 1.38 15.03 16.64
C ASN A 343 1.63 13.56 16.21
N TRP A 344 0.85 12.60 16.71
CA TRP A 344 1.05 11.19 16.40
C TRP A 344 0.44 10.79 15.06
N TRP A 345 1.10 9.87 14.34
CA TRP A 345 0.57 9.30 13.10
C TRP A 345 -0.79 8.66 13.31
N THR A 346 -1.70 8.84 12.34
CA THR A 346 -3.07 8.27 12.39
C THR A 346 -3.85 8.69 13.64
N THR A 347 -3.67 9.94 14.07
CA THR A 347 -4.47 10.60 15.11
C THR A 347 -5.08 11.90 14.60
N ASP A 348 -6.35 12.13 14.95
CA ASP A 348 -7.06 13.38 14.68
C ASP A 348 -7.09 14.28 15.92
N ASP A 349 -7.47 15.54 15.71
CA ASP A 349 -7.85 16.44 16.79
C ASP A 349 -9.16 15.95 17.40
N VAL A 350 -9.09 15.33 18.58
CA VAL A 350 -10.28 14.81 19.25
C VAL A 350 -10.13 14.85 20.77
N ARG A 351 -11.21 15.22 21.45
CA ARG A 351 -11.37 15.02 22.88
C ARG A 351 -12.41 13.93 23.12
N THR A 352 -12.01 12.78 23.65
CA THR A 352 -12.90 11.65 23.91
C THR A 352 -12.65 11.08 25.29
N GLY A 353 -13.64 11.23 26.19
CA GLY A 353 -13.49 10.79 27.58
C GLY A 353 -12.28 11.45 28.25
N ALA A 354 -11.33 10.62 28.68
CA ALA A 354 -10.10 11.05 29.33
C ALA A 354 -8.94 11.36 28.36
N LEU A 355 -9.14 11.25 27.04
CA LEU A 355 -8.14 11.54 26.02
C LEU A 355 -8.31 12.95 25.45
N GLU A 356 -7.22 13.72 25.42
CA GLU A 356 -7.03 14.83 24.50
C GLU A 356 -6.00 14.42 23.44
N SER A 357 -6.41 14.40 22.18
CA SER A 357 -5.54 14.13 21.03
C SER A 357 -5.45 15.39 20.18
N ILE A 358 -4.24 15.82 19.87
CA ILE A 358 -3.92 16.90 18.93
C ILE A 358 -3.23 16.25 17.73
N GLY A 359 -3.95 16.13 16.63
CA GLY A 359 -3.54 15.41 15.43
C GLY A 359 -2.46 16.13 14.64
N GLN A 360 -1.85 15.40 13.70
CA GLN A 360 -0.78 15.95 12.85
C GLN A 360 -1.26 17.07 11.94
N ALA A 361 -2.48 16.97 11.41
CA ALA A 361 -3.00 17.96 10.46
C ALA A 361 -2.95 19.39 11.02
N SER A 362 -3.30 19.59 12.29
CA SER A 362 -3.29 20.91 12.93
C SER A 362 -1.88 21.41 13.25
N ILE A 363 -0.95 20.51 13.60
CA ILE A 363 0.45 20.86 13.84
C ILE A 363 1.15 21.23 12.53
N PHE A 364 0.94 20.45 11.47
CA PHE A 364 1.55 20.68 10.15
C PHE A 364 1.06 21.98 9.52
N ALA A 365 -0.26 22.24 9.57
CA ALA A 365 -0.81 23.50 9.09
C ALA A 365 -0.19 24.72 9.82
N ALA A 366 -0.01 24.62 11.14
CA ALA A 366 0.57 25.72 11.93
C ALA A 366 2.08 25.94 11.68
N ALA A 367 2.81 24.91 11.24
CA ALA A 367 4.25 24.99 11.03
C ALA A 367 4.65 25.63 9.70
N ALA A 368 3.72 25.70 8.72
CA ALA A 368 3.95 26.29 7.40
C ALA A 368 5.22 25.76 6.71
N ASN A 369 5.39 24.44 6.71
CA ASN A 369 6.50 23.71 6.06
C ASN A 369 7.90 23.96 6.65
N ASP A 370 8.01 24.54 7.84
CA ASP A 370 9.26 24.63 8.59
C ASP A 370 9.39 23.45 9.57
N PRO A 371 10.36 22.53 9.40
CA PRO A 371 10.53 21.38 10.27
C PRO A 371 10.74 21.76 11.74
N LEU A 372 11.52 22.80 12.03
CA LEU A 372 11.79 23.22 13.41
C LEU A 372 10.54 23.79 14.09
N ARG A 373 9.63 24.36 13.31
CA ARG A 373 8.31 24.82 13.78
C ARG A 373 7.34 23.67 14.05
N LEU A 374 7.50 22.51 13.41
CA LEU A 374 6.70 21.31 13.74
C LEU A 374 6.97 20.88 15.18
N ASP A 375 8.24 20.65 15.53
CA ASP A 375 8.63 20.17 16.85
C ASP A 375 8.30 21.19 17.94
N SER A 376 8.68 22.46 17.73
CA SER A 376 8.41 23.53 18.71
C SER A 376 6.91 23.82 18.85
N GLY A 377 6.14 23.72 17.77
CA GLY A 377 4.67 23.84 17.78
C GLY A 377 4.00 22.69 18.54
N ALA A 378 4.41 21.45 18.27
CA ALA A 378 3.94 20.25 18.96
C ALA A 378 4.22 20.34 20.46
N LEU A 379 5.48 20.64 20.84
CA LEU A 379 5.86 20.80 22.24
C LEU A 379 5.07 21.91 22.93
N LYS A 380 4.95 23.08 22.31
CA LYS A 380 4.19 24.20 22.87
C LYS A 380 2.74 23.81 23.17
N ARG A 381 2.07 23.10 22.25
CA ARG A 381 0.70 22.61 22.46
C ARG A 381 0.63 21.54 23.53
N ALA A 382 1.62 20.66 23.60
CA ALA A 382 1.71 19.64 24.63
C ALA A 382 1.81 20.27 26.03
N LEU A 383 2.75 21.19 26.24
CA LEU A 383 2.96 21.87 27.52
C LEU A 383 1.74 22.69 27.95
N ALA A 384 1.16 23.48 27.04
CA ALA A 384 -0.05 24.24 27.35
C ALA A 384 -1.23 23.34 27.77
N THR A 385 -1.32 22.14 27.19
CA THR A 385 -2.34 21.17 27.55
C THR A 385 -2.01 20.45 28.87
N ILE A 386 -0.73 20.16 29.13
CA ILE A 386 -0.25 19.62 30.41
C ILE A 386 -0.61 20.56 31.56
N ASP A 387 -0.38 21.86 31.38
CA ASP A 387 -0.72 22.89 32.38
C ASP A 387 -2.22 22.98 32.65
N ARG A 388 -3.03 22.78 31.60
CA ARG A 388 -4.49 22.90 31.69
C ARG A 388 -5.17 21.65 32.25
N MET A 389 -4.73 20.46 31.83
CA MET A 389 -5.43 19.19 32.07
C MET A 389 -4.74 18.31 33.11
N HIS A 390 -3.47 18.58 33.42
CA HIS A 390 -2.62 17.76 34.30
C HIS A 390 -2.73 16.25 34.00
N PRO A 391 -2.52 15.81 32.75
CA PRO A 391 -2.73 14.42 32.37
C PRO A 391 -1.77 13.49 33.11
N LYS A 392 -2.19 12.26 33.40
CA LYS A 392 -1.33 11.23 33.99
C LYS A 392 -0.37 10.63 32.97
N PHE A 393 -0.77 10.63 31.71
CA PHE A 393 0.07 10.21 30.59
C PHE A 393 0.13 11.32 29.54
N ALA A 394 1.32 11.65 29.06
CA ALA A 394 1.49 12.58 27.94
C ALA A 394 2.41 11.96 26.88
N THR A 395 2.09 12.13 25.61
CA THR A 395 2.96 11.69 24.53
C THR A 395 3.06 12.74 23.42
N VAL A 396 4.27 12.93 22.88
CA VAL A 396 4.57 13.87 21.81
C VAL A 396 5.50 13.23 20.79
N TYR A 397 5.16 13.40 19.51
CA TYR A 397 5.99 12.97 18.39
C TYR A 397 6.68 14.18 17.73
N LEU A 398 8.00 14.08 17.52
CA LEU A 398 8.90 15.12 17.07
C LEU A 398 9.59 14.69 15.75
N PRO A 399 9.04 15.08 14.58
CA PRO A 399 9.54 14.65 13.27
C PRO A 399 10.71 15.46 12.70
N ALA A 400 11.05 16.64 13.25
CA ALA A 400 11.90 17.61 12.53
C ALA A 400 13.25 17.04 12.09
N LEU A 401 13.86 16.21 12.94
CA LEU A 401 15.18 15.65 12.67
C LEU A 401 15.18 14.71 11.45
N ASP A 402 14.19 13.81 11.32
CA ASP A 402 14.02 12.98 10.12
C ASP A 402 13.79 13.83 8.87
N VAL A 403 12.94 14.85 8.95
CA VAL A 403 12.64 15.73 7.80
C VAL A 403 13.92 16.43 7.30
N ILE A 404 14.71 17.00 8.21
CA ILE A 404 15.95 17.71 7.89
C ILE A 404 17.00 16.76 7.33
N LEU A 405 17.16 15.57 7.92
CA LEU A 405 18.20 14.61 7.54
C LEU A 405 17.89 13.87 6.24
N ASN A 406 16.64 13.47 6.03
CA ASN A 406 16.30 12.44 5.06
C ASN A 406 15.33 12.90 3.97
N ARG A 407 14.63 14.03 4.14
CA ARG A 407 13.52 14.40 3.24
C ARG A 407 13.72 15.72 2.50
N MET A 408 14.37 16.70 3.13
CA MET A 408 14.63 17.99 2.50
C MET A 408 15.90 17.97 1.65
N ALA A 409 15.84 18.57 0.47
CA ALA A 409 17.00 18.85 -0.36
C ALA A 409 17.75 20.09 0.16
N LEU A 410 18.55 19.91 1.21
CA LEU A 410 19.39 20.94 1.81
C LEU A 410 20.86 20.74 1.43
N ASP A 411 21.64 21.82 1.35
CA ASP A 411 23.08 21.69 1.32
C ASP A 411 23.60 21.17 2.68
N ARG A 412 24.77 20.52 2.69
CA ARG A 412 25.31 19.86 3.88
C ARG A 412 25.49 20.80 5.07
N SER A 413 25.84 22.07 4.83
CA SER A 413 26.10 23.02 5.92
C SER A 413 24.79 23.47 6.58
N THR A 414 23.76 23.75 5.77
CA THR A 414 22.41 24.06 6.25
C THR A 414 21.79 22.86 6.94
N GLN A 415 21.93 21.66 6.36
CA GLN A 415 21.45 20.42 6.96
C GLN A 415 22.06 20.23 8.35
N LEU A 416 23.39 20.30 8.47
CA LEU A 416 24.08 20.16 9.77
C LEU A 416 23.60 21.21 10.78
N ALA A 417 23.53 22.49 10.39
CA ALA A 417 23.09 23.57 11.27
C ALA A 417 21.65 23.38 11.75
N GLN A 418 20.75 22.94 10.87
CA GLN A 418 19.36 22.66 11.22
C GLN A 418 19.22 21.40 12.07
N SER A 419 19.97 20.33 11.80
CA SER A 419 19.98 19.12 12.64
C SER A 419 20.48 19.41 14.05
N VAL A 420 21.50 20.27 14.19
CA VAL A 420 21.97 20.77 15.50
C VAL A 420 20.83 21.46 16.24
N ARG A 421 20.12 22.40 15.61
CA ARG A 421 18.98 23.10 16.22
C ARG A 421 17.82 22.16 16.57
N ALA A 422 17.53 21.16 15.73
CA ALA A 422 16.52 20.16 16.03
C ALA A 422 16.90 19.36 17.29
N LEU A 423 18.16 18.95 17.41
CA LEU A 423 18.68 18.26 18.60
C LEU A 423 18.64 19.12 19.87
N ASP A 424 18.94 20.42 19.76
CA ASP A 424 18.81 21.36 20.87
C ASP A 424 17.33 21.49 21.28
N GLY A 425 16.40 21.46 20.31
CA GLY A 425 14.96 21.41 20.55
C GLY A 425 14.50 20.13 21.26
N VAL A 426 15.09 18.97 20.92
CA VAL A 426 14.83 17.70 21.62
C VAL A 426 15.29 17.78 23.08
N ALA A 427 16.51 18.27 23.32
CA ALA A 427 17.01 18.46 24.68
C ALA A 427 16.12 19.42 25.50
N ALA A 428 15.71 20.54 24.90
CA ALA A 428 14.78 21.48 25.54
C ALA A 428 13.41 20.85 25.84
N SER A 429 12.93 19.94 24.98
CA SER A 429 11.69 19.19 25.18
C SER A 429 11.78 18.27 26.41
N VAL A 430 12.90 17.54 26.53
CA VAL A 430 13.21 16.69 27.69
C VAL A 430 13.20 17.51 28.98
N ASP A 431 13.89 18.65 28.99
CA ASP A 431 13.97 19.51 30.18
C ASP A 431 12.63 20.17 30.52
N ALA A 432 11.83 20.53 29.52
CA ALA A 432 10.49 21.06 29.74
C ALA A 432 9.56 20.02 30.38
N VAL A 433 9.56 18.78 29.88
CA VAL A 433 8.75 17.68 30.43
C VAL A 433 9.16 17.34 31.87
N LYS A 434 10.46 17.26 32.15
CA LYS A 434 10.99 17.02 33.51
C LYS A 434 10.54 18.09 34.51
N ARG A 435 10.49 19.37 34.10
CA ARG A 435 10.00 20.47 34.96
C ARG A 435 8.53 20.37 35.36
N HIS A 436 7.74 19.50 34.71
CA HIS A 436 6.34 19.24 35.05
C HIS A 436 6.17 17.93 35.86
N ASP A 437 7.26 17.42 36.45
CA ASP A 437 7.30 16.22 37.28
C ASP A 437 6.85 14.94 36.56
N TYR A 438 7.13 14.83 35.27
CA TYR A 438 6.94 13.58 34.53
C TYR A 438 8.18 12.71 34.59
N GLU A 439 8.00 11.44 34.90
CA GLU A 439 8.97 10.41 34.52
C GLU A 439 8.91 10.25 33.01
N MET A 440 10.07 10.19 32.36
CA MET A 440 10.16 10.29 30.90
C MET A 440 10.74 9.02 30.30
N ILE A 441 10.12 8.56 29.22
CA ILE A 441 10.69 7.67 28.22
C ILE A 441 10.82 8.46 26.93
N LEU A 442 12.03 8.54 26.38
CA LEU A 442 12.31 9.05 25.05
C LEU A 442 12.79 7.90 24.17
N VAL A 443 12.20 7.79 22.99
CA VAL A 443 12.59 6.82 21.97
C VAL A 443 12.97 7.57 20.71
N GLY A 444 14.17 7.31 20.21
CA GLY A 444 14.61 7.71 18.89
C GLY A 444 14.68 6.51 17.96
N LEU A 445 14.17 6.64 16.74
CA LEU A 445 14.33 5.63 15.70
C LEU A 445 15.01 6.24 14.46
N PRO A 446 15.79 5.46 13.70
CA PRO A 446 16.27 5.91 12.40
C PRO A 446 15.10 6.30 11.49
N GLY A 447 15.29 7.40 10.77
CA GLY A 447 14.38 7.89 9.75
C GLY A 447 14.39 7.04 8.47
N ASP A 448 13.58 7.41 7.49
CA ASP A 448 13.56 6.68 6.21
C ASP A 448 14.92 6.80 5.51
N HIS A 449 15.46 5.68 5.03
CA HIS A 449 16.80 5.57 4.42
C HIS A 449 17.99 5.88 5.34
N GLN A 450 17.75 6.10 6.63
CA GLN A 450 18.80 6.30 7.62
C GLN A 450 19.29 4.94 8.16
N SER A 451 20.60 4.83 8.38
CA SER A 451 21.22 3.69 9.05
C SER A 451 21.55 4.03 10.51
N GLY A 452 21.67 3.02 11.35
CA GLY A 452 22.02 3.17 12.77
C GLY A 452 21.08 2.41 13.70
N LEU A 453 21.42 2.39 14.98
CA LEU A 453 20.56 1.81 16.01
C LEU A 453 19.57 2.87 16.52
N GLY A 454 18.36 2.45 16.88
CA GLY A 454 17.47 3.32 17.65
C GLY A 454 18.03 3.59 19.04
N VAL A 455 17.40 4.47 19.81
CA VAL A 455 17.84 4.81 21.17
C VAL A 455 16.66 4.90 22.13
N LEU A 456 16.87 4.38 23.34
CA LEU A 456 15.98 4.58 24.47
C LEU A 456 16.70 5.42 25.53
N VAL A 457 16.17 6.60 25.84
CA VAL A 457 16.59 7.43 26.97
C VAL A 457 15.45 7.44 27.98
N SER A 458 15.73 7.08 29.24
CA SER A 458 14.66 6.96 30.24
C SER A 458 15.13 7.51 31.59
N THR A 459 14.25 8.23 32.29
CA THR A 459 14.47 8.55 33.72
C THR A 459 14.14 7.36 34.62
N ILE A 460 13.46 6.35 34.07
CA ILE A 460 13.12 5.11 34.74
C ILE A 460 14.15 4.05 34.32
N PRO A 461 14.97 3.53 35.24
CA PRO A 461 16.00 2.58 34.87
C PRO A 461 15.36 1.28 34.36
N PRO A 462 15.70 0.84 33.14
CA PRO A 462 15.19 -0.42 32.63
C PRO A 462 15.87 -1.59 33.38
N THR A 463 15.11 -2.66 33.66
CA THR A 463 15.62 -3.87 34.31
C THR A 463 16.45 -4.75 33.38
N ARG A 464 16.38 -4.48 32.07
CA ARG A 464 17.12 -5.16 31.01
C ARG A 464 17.32 -4.23 29.80
N PRO A 465 18.29 -4.49 28.91
CA PRO A 465 18.39 -3.76 27.65
C PRO A 465 17.17 -4.01 26.75
N PRO A 466 16.77 -3.03 25.91
CA PRO A 466 15.70 -3.21 24.94
C PRO A 466 16.13 -4.20 23.86
N ALA A 467 15.30 -5.22 23.63
CA ALA A 467 15.51 -6.16 22.54
C ALA A 467 14.91 -5.63 21.22
N SER A 468 13.94 -4.73 21.32
CA SER A 468 13.27 -4.12 20.18
C SER A 468 12.50 -2.87 20.61
N ALA A 469 12.19 -1.99 19.66
CA ALA A 469 11.26 -0.87 19.87
C ALA A 469 9.85 -1.35 20.26
N TYR A 470 9.49 -2.60 19.94
CA TYR A 470 8.27 -3.25 20.41
C TYR A 470 8.18 -3.37 21.93
N ASP A 471 9.29 -3.27 22.66
CA ASP A 471 9.30 -3.30 24.13
C ASP A 471 8.69 -2.02 24.74
N VAL A 472 8.52 -0.95 23.98
CA VAL A 472 8.06 0.36 24.47
C VAL A 472 6.61 0.32 24.94
N ALA A 473 5.66 -0.06 24.08
CA ALA A 473 4.24 -0.16 24.45
C ALA A 473 3.96 -1.01 25.71
N PRO A 474 4.45 -2.26 25.83
CA PRO A 474 4.24 -3.06 27.04
C PRO A 474 4.95 -2.45 28.27
N THR A 475 6.05 -1.72 28.09
CA THR A 475 6.68 -0.93 29.17
C THR A 475 5.76 0.21 29.63
N LEU A 476 5.16 0.95 28.70
CA LEU A 476 4.20 2.02 29.02
C LEU A 476 2.97 1.45 29.74
N CYS A 477 2.46 0.29 29.30
CA CYS A 477 1.39 -0.42 30.01
C CYS A 477 1.80 -0.76 31.45
N ALA A 478 2.96 -1.37 31.65
CA ALA A 478 3.46 -1.74 32.98
C ALA A 478 3.58 -0.52 33.91
N LEU A 479 4.15 0.59 33.43
CA LEU A 479 4.29 1.83 34.20
C LEU A 479 2.96 2.45 34.59
N MET A 480 1.96 2.32 33.72
CA MET A 480 0.62 2.82 33.96
C MET A 480 -0.29 1.83 34.71
N GLY A 481 0.23 0.66 35.10
CA GLY A 481 -0.55 -0.35 35.83
C GLY A 481 -1.54 -1.14 34.95
N PHE A 482 -1.25 -1.27 33.65
CA PHE A 482 -2.04 -2.03 32.69
C PHE A 482 -1.30 -3.30 32.26
N PRO A 483 -2.00 -4.45 32.11
CA PRO A 483 -1.38 -5.67 31.61
C PRO A 483 -1.11 -5.57 30.10
N ALA A 484 0.08 -5.94 29.65
CA ALA A 484 0.36 -6.02 28.22
C ALA A 484 -0.52 -7.09 27.54
N SER A 485 -0.98 -6.85 26.31
CA SER A 485 -1.65 -7.90 25.51
C SER A 485 -0.63 -8.88 24.93
N THR A 486 -1.02 -10.13 24.68
CA THR A 486 -0.21 -11.12 23.92
C THR A 486 -0.05 -10.76 22.45
N GLU A 487 -0.87 -9.86 21.90
CA GLU A 487 -0.68 -9.29 20.56
C GLU A 487 0.53 -8.35 20.51
N MET A 488 0.93 -7.79 21.66
CA MET A 488 2.11 -6.92 21.72
C MET A 488 3.38 -7.78 21.60
N ALA A 489 4.21 -7.56 20.59
CA ALA A 489 5.34 -8.46 20.32
C ALA A 489 6.44 -8.34 21.38
N GLY A 490 6.61 -7.14 21.94
CA GLY A 490 7.65 -6.85 22.91
C GLY A 490 7.34 -7.35 24.32
N THR A 491 8.31 -7.14 25.20
CA THR A 491 8.24 -7.41 26.63
C THR A 491 8.49 -6.12 27.41
N PRO A 492 7.90 -5.94 28.61
CA PRO A 492 8.20 -4.77 29.43
C PRO A 492 9.69 -4.67 29.77
N LEU A 493 10.21 -3.45 29.85
CA LEU A 493 11.56 -3.12 30.31
C LEU A 493 11.62 -2.80 31.80
N VAL A 494 10.47 -2.86 32.47
CA VAL A 494 10.33 -2.69 33.92
C VAL A 494 9.64 -3.92 34.49
N SER A 495 9.88 -4.22 35.77
CA SER A 495 9.20 -5.32 36.45
C SER A 495 7.70 -5.04 36.54
N THR A 496 6.88 -6.05 36.28
CA THR A 496 5.43 -6.01 36.46
C THR A 496 4.92 -7.38 36.85
N ASP A 497 4.03 -7.43 37.84
CA ASP A 497 3.36 -8.66 38.26
C ASP A 497 2.03 -8.88 37.53
N LEU A 498 1.61 -7.92 36.71
CA LEU A 498 0.38 -8.01 35.93
C LEU A 498 0.52 -9.08 34.83
N PRO A 499 -0.34 -10.12 34.81
CA PRO A 499 -0.31 -11.14 33.77
C PRO A 499 -0.71 -10.53 32.43
N ARG A 500 -0.17 -11.06 31.33
CA ARG A 500 -0.58 -10.64 29.98
C ARG A 500 -2.02 -11.05 29.71
N ILE A 501 -2.78 -10.19 29.04
CA ILE A 501 -4.13 -10.51 28.56
C ILE A 501 -4.09 -10.93 27.09
N ALA A 502 -5.13 -11.62 26.60
CA ALA A 502 -5.17 -12.04 25.20
C ALA A 502 -5.14 -10.83 24.22
N SER A 503 -6.10 -9.92 24.34
CA SER A 503 -6.19 -8.73 23.48
C SER A 503 -6.97 -7.63 24.18
N TYR A 504 -6.69 -6.38 23.79
CA TYR A 504 -7.54 -5.23 24.12
C TYR A 504 -8.74 -5.08 23.16
N GLY A 505 -8.81 -5.92 22.12
CA GLY A 505 -9.83 -5.88 21.09
C GLY A 505 -9.45 -5.01 19.89
N PRO A 506 -10.28 -5.03 18.84
CA PRO A 506 -10.13 -4.11 17.72
C PRO A 506 -10.50 -2.68 18.15
N ARG A 507 -9.85 -1.69 17.54
CA ARG A 507 -10.24 -0.28 17.67
C ARG A 507 -11.70 -0.11 17.23
N ALA A 508 -12.52 0.53 18.05
CA ALA A 508 -13.83 0.99 17.62
C ALA A 508 -13.62 2.12 16.62
N ALA A 509 -13.96 1.89 15.35
CA ALA A 509 -13.88 2.93 14.32
C ALA A 509 -14.95 4.00 14.63
N ALA A 510 -14.57 5.01 15.40
CA ALA A 510 -15.40 6.17 15.66
C ALA A 510 -15.24 7.16 14.50
N GLY A 511 -16.21 7.18 13.59
CA GLY A 511 -16.35 8.26 12.60
C GLY A 511 -16.58 7.82 11.16
N GLU A 512 -17.33 8.64 10.41
CA GLU A 512 -17.30 8.66 8.96
C GLU A 512 -15.87 8.90 8.48
N ASN A 513 -15.47 8.28 7.36
CA ASN A 513 -14.20 8.57 6.72
C ASN A 513 -14.22 10.03 6.23
N VAL A 514 -13.79 10.96 7.08
CA VAL A 514 -13.63 12.36 6.71
C VAL A 514 -12.53 12.41 5.65
N LYS A 515 -12.81 13.02 4.50
CA LYS A 515 -11.80 13.30 3.49
C LYS A 515 -10.72 14.15 4.15
N VAL A 516 -9.47 13.69 4.11
CA VAL A 516 -8.39 14.41 4.77
C VAL A 516 -8.16 15.75 4.06
N ASN A 517 -7.84 16.79 4.82
CA ASN A 517 -7.62 18.15 4.31
C ASN A 517 -6.50 18.16 3.25
N GLU A 518 -6.80 18.68 2.05
CA GLU A 518 -5.84 18.84 0.94
C GLU A 518 -4.59 19.62 1.38
N GLU A 519 -4.77 20.64 2.23
CA GLU A 519 -3.65 21.42 2.79
C GLU A 519 -2.68 20.53 3.56
N TYR A 520 -3.19 19.55 4.33
CA TYR A 520 -2.34 18.62 5.06
C TYR A 520 -1.55 17.70 4.11
N TYR A 521 -2.18 17.22 3.04
CA TYR A 521 -1.50 16.44 2.01
C TYR A 521 -0.38 17.25 1.35
N GLN A 522 -0.64 18.51 0.98
CA GLN A 522 0.38 19.39 0.39
C GLN A 522 1.53 19.67 1.36
N ASN A 523 1.25 19.83 2.66
CA ASN A 523 2.28 20.01 3.67
C ASN A 523 3.18 18.76 3.78
N LEU A 524 2.60 17.57 3.84
CA LEU A 524 3.35 16.30 3.82
C LEU A 524 4.20 16.16 2.56
N LYS A 525 3.65 16.51 1.40
CA LYS A 525 4.39 16.50 0.13
C LYS A 525 5.58 17.46 0.15
N SER A 526 5.37 18.69 0.62
CA SER A 526 6.44 19.70 0.71
C SER A 526 7.58 19.31 1.65
N LEU A 527 7.27 18.56 2.71
CA LEU A 527 8.22 18.04 3.68
C LEU A 527 8.85 16.71 3.23
N GLY A 528 8.54 16.22 2.03
CA GLY A 528 9.11 14.99 1.46
C GLY A 528 8.61 13.70 2.12
N TYR A 529 7.46 13.73 2.80
CA TYR A 529 6.77 12.53 3.28
C TYR A 529 6.06 11.78 2.14
N ILE A 530 5.60 12.52 1.14
CA ILE A 530 4.85 12.02 -0.01
C ILE A 530 5.55 12.47 -1.28
N ARG A 531 5.68 11.58 -2.27
CA ARG A 531 6.30 11.84 -3.57
C ARG A 531 5.28 12.10 -4.66
#